data_AF-A0A934TFA8-F1
#
_entry.id   AF-A0A934TFA8-F1
#
_cell.length_a   1.000
_cell.length_b   1.000
_cell.length_c   1.000
_cell.angle_alpha   90.00
_cell.angle_beta   90.00
_cell.angle_gamma   90.00
#
_symmetry.space_group_name_H-M   'P 1'
#
loop_
_entity.id
_entity.type
_entity.pdbx_description
1 polymer ?
#
loop_
_entity_poly.entity_id
_entity_poly.type
_entity_poly.pdbx_seq_one_letter_code
_entity_poly.pdbx_strand_id
1 'polypeptide(L)'
;MTHGNEPGHHTIYLYPFIGEQWKTANKARYIMKNMYRNMPNGLEGNEDCSQMSSWYIFSSLGFYPVYPFNGVFVFGSPLFDKASISLPQNRKFEIEVINNSSDNIYIQSVTLITSLTKRVI
;
A
#
# COMPACT_ATOMS: atom_id res chain seq x y z
N MET A 1 0.75 -18.84 5.20
CA MET A 1 -0.05 -17.98 6.09
C MET A 1 -1.23 -17.47 5.29
N THR A 2 -2.42 -17.44 5.89
CA THR A 2 -3.67 -17.04 5.23
C THR A 2 -3.86 -15.54 5.40
N HIS A 3 -4.23 -14.82 4.33
CA HIS A 3 -4.45 -13.38 4.40
C HIS A 3 -5.80 -13.02 5.04
N GLY A 4 -6.75 -13.95 5.17
CA GLY A 4 -7.97 -13.74 5.95
C GLY A 4 -7.79 -13.75 7.48
N ASN A 5 -6.56 -13.60 8.00
CA ASN A 5 -6.28 -13.51 9.43
C ASN A 5 -5.09 -12.56 9.68
N GLU A 6 -5.16 -11.75 10.72
CA GLU A 6 -4.30 -10.59 10.93
C GLU A 6 -2.80 -10.90 11.03
N PRO A 7 -2.34 -12.02 11.63
CA PRO A 7 -0.92 -12.36 11.67
C PRO A 7 -0.27 -12.45 10.28
N GLY A 8 -1.05 -12.75 9.23
CA GLY A 8 -0.55 -12.84 7.85
C GLY A 8 -0.35 -11.50 7.15
N HIS A 9 -0.98 -10.41 7.63
CA HIS A 9 -1.11 -9.16 6.88
C HIS A 9 0.22 -8.44 6.61
N HIS A 10 1.13 -8.49 7.57
CA HIS A 10 2.43 -7.84 7.47
C HIS A 10 3.47 -8.71 6.74
N THR A 11 3.24 -10.01 6.63
CA THR A 11 4.24 -10.98 6.15
C THR A 11 4.76 -10.63 4.75
N ILE A 12 3.87 -10.20 3.84
CA ILE A 12 4.29 -9.86 2.47
C ILE A 12 5.17 -8.62 2.41
N TYR A 13 5.09 -7.74 3.42
CA TYR A 13 5.89 -6.53 3.53
C TYR A 13 7.24 -6.78 4.20
N LEU A 14 7.60 -8.03 4.47
CA LEU A 14 8.92 -8.40 5.01
C LEU A 14 9.97 -8.63 3.91
N TYR A 15 9.57 -8.94 2.67
CA TYR A 15 10.53 -9.16 1.56
C TYR A 15 11.48 -7.97 1.28
N PRO A 16 11.08 -6.69 1.40
CA PRO A 16 12.00 -5.57 1.16
C PRO A 16 13.17 -5.55 2.14
N PHE A 17 12.99 -6.10 3.35
CA PHE A 17 14.06 -6.19 4.36
C PHE A 17 15.16 -7.20 3.99
N ILE A 18 14.90 -8.10 3.04
CA ILE A 18 15.88 -9.03 2.49
C ILE A 18 16.24 -8.71 1.03
N GLY A 19 15.87 -7.52 0.54
CA GLY A 19 16.17 -7.06 -0.82
C GLY A 19 15.30 -7.70 -1.91
N GLU A 20 14.20 -8.37 -1.54
CA GLU A 20 13.30 -9.07 -2.49
C GLU A 20 11.98 -8.32 -2.73
N GLN A 21 12.00 -6.99 -2.77
CA GLN A 21 10.81 -6.14 -2.88
C GLN A 21 9.82 -6.50 -4.00
N TRP A 22 10.30 -7.09 -5.11
CA TRP A 22 9.43 -7.55 -6.21
C TRP A 22 8.43 -8.63 -5.77
N LYS A 23 8.78 -9.43 -4.76
CA LYS A 23 7.86 -10.43 -4.19
C LYS A 23 6.72 -9.75 -3.43
N THR A 24 6.99 -8.65 -2.70
CA THR A 24 5.93 -7.83 -2.08
C THR A 24 4.98 -7.28 -3.13
N ALA A 25 5.51 -6.66 -4.19
CA ALA A 25 4.69 -6.08 -5.25
C ALA A 25 3.77 -7.14 -5.89
N ASN A 26 4.31 -8.31 -6.23
CA ASN A 26 3.55 -9.42 -6.80
C ASN A 26 2.45 -9.91 -5.84
N LYS A 27 2.78 -10.15 -4.56
CA LYS A 27 1.81 -10.64 -3.57
C LYS A 27 0.74 -9.61 -3.24
N ALA A 28 1.09 -8.33 -3.07
CA ALA A 28 0.13 -7.28 -2.79
C ALA A 28 -0.92 -7.16 -3.90
N ARG A 29 -0.48 -7.13 -5.17
CA ARG A 29 -1.39 -7.09 -6.33
C ARG A 29 -2.23 -8.35 -6.46
N TYR A 30 -1.65 -9.53 -6.19
CA TYR A 30 -2.39 -10.78 -6.18
C TYR A 30 -3.51 -10.77 -5.12
N ILE A 31 -3.19 -10.37 -3.88
CA ILE A 31 -4.13 -10.34 -2.77
C ILE A 31 -5.26 -9.35 -3.06
N MET A 32 -4.93 -8.09 -3.40
CA MET A 32 -5.94 -7.06 -3.71
C MET A 32 -6.86 -7.48 -4.86
N LYS A 33 -6.34 -8.18 -5.88
CA LYS A 33 -7.14 -8.61 -7.04
C LYS A 33 -8.06 -9.80 -6.72
N ASN A 34 -7.59 -10.79 -5.96
CA ASN A 34 -8.27 -12.08 -5.85
C ASN A 34 -9.09 -12.22 -4.57
N MET A 35 -8.67 -11.54 -3.50
CA MET A 35 -9.18 -11.70 -2.13
C MET A 35 -10.11 -10.57 -1.67
N TYR A 36 -10.32 -9.56 -2.54
CA TYR A 36 -11.24 -8.45 -2.31
C TYR A 36 -12.16 -8.31 -3.53
N ARG A 37 -13.47 -8.43 -3.32
CA ARG A 37 -14.49 -8.34 -4.38
C ARG A 37 -15.65 -7.47 -3.93
N ASN A 38 -16.32 -6.83 -4.87
CA ASN A 38 -17.54 -6.05 -4.64
C ASN A 38 -18.79 -6.93 -4.56
N MET A 39 -18.77 -7.94 -3.67
CA MET A 39 -19.85 -8.91 -3.48
C MET A 39 -20.10 -9.15 -1.98
N PRO A 40 -21.30 -9.62 -1.57
CA PRO A 40 -21.61 -9.88 -0.16
C PRO A 40 -20.63 -10.84 0.56
N ASN A 41 -19.99 -11.74 -0.19
CA ASN A 41 -18.93 -12.64 0.26
C ASN A 41 -17.56 -12.26 -0.31
N GLY A 42 -17.32 -10.97 -0.49
CA GLY A 42 -16.17 -10.43 -1.22
C GLY A 42 -14.84 -10.44 -0.47
N LEU A 43 -14.82 -10.94 0.77
CA LEU A 43 -13.64 -11.00 1.63
C LEU A 43 -13.37 -12.45 2.02
N GLU A 44 -12.10 -12.83 2.08
CA GLU A 44 -11.70 -14.21 2.45
C GLU A 44 -11.71 -14.49 3.97
N GLY A 45 -12.04 -13.48 4.79
CA GLY A 45 -12.07 -13.58 6.25
C GLY A 45 -13.08 -12.61 6.86
N ASN A 46 -13.09 -12.52 8.18
CA ASN A 46 -13.88 -11.53 8.89
C ASN A 46 -13.34 -10.12 8.61
N GLU A 47 -14.22 -9.13 8.67
CA GLU A 47 -13.80 -7.73 8.48
C GLU A 47 -12.99 -7.18 9.67
N ASP A 48 -13.06 -7.86 10.82
CA ASP A 48 -12.36 -7.57 12.07
C ASP A 48 -12.26 -6.07 12.38
N CYS A 49 -13.44 -5.45 12.54
CA CYS A 49 -13.58 -4.03 12.87
C CYS A 49 -12.81 -3.10 11.90
N SER A 50 -12.92 -3.35 10.59
CA SER A 50 -12.30 -2.58 9.50
C SER A 50 -10.81 -2.85 9.28
N GLN A 51 -10.25 -3.89 9.91
CA GLN A 51 -8.85 -4.23 9.77
C GLN A 51 -8.54 -4.68 8.32
N MET A 52 -9.41 -5.48 7.72
CA MET A 52 -9.29 -5.93 6.33
C MET A 52 -9.41 -4.78 5.33
N SER A 53 -10.40 -3.89 5.51
CA SER A 53 -10.54 -2.69 4.69
C SER A 53 -9.36 -1.73 4.83
N SER A 54 -8.84 -1.55 6.04
CA SER A 54 -7.67 -0.70 6.28
C SER A 54 -6.43 -1.23 5.56
N TRP A 55 -6.23 -2.56 5.59
CA TRP A 55 -5.15 -3.19 4.83
C TRP A 55 -5.28 -2.91 3.33
N TYR A 56 -6.49 -3.03 2.77
CA TYR A 56 -6.73 -2.76 1.36
C TYR A 56 -6.45 -1.29 1.00
N ILE A 57 -6.93 -0.34 1.82
CA ILE A 57 -6.70 1.09 1.59
C ILE A 57 -5.20 1.40 1.54
N PHE A 58 -4.44 1.03 2.58
CA PHE A 58 -2.99 1.26 2.62
C PHE A 58 -2.29 0.59 1.44
N SER A 59 -2.55 -0.68 1.21
CA SER A 59 -1.92 -1.44 0.12
C SER A 59 -2.24 -0.85 -1.26
N SER A 60 -3.46 -0.37 -1.47
CA SER A 60 -3.90 0.26 -2.73
C SER A 60 -3.24 1.62 -2.98
N LEU A 61 -2.88 2.35 -1.92
CA LEU A 61 -2.05 3.55 -1.98
C LEU A 61 -0.56 3.21 -2.26
N GLY A 62 -0.18 1.94 -2.14
CA GLY A 62 1.14 1.43 -2.49
C GLY A 62 2.11 1.31 -1.32
N PHE A 63 1.64 1.42 -0.07
CA PHE A 63 2.51 1.28 1.11
C PHE A 63 1.75 0.78 2.35
N TYR A 64 2.44 0.16 3.30
CA TYR A 64 1.81 -0.42 4.49
C TYR A 64 2.63 -0.20 5.77
N PRO A 65 2.00 0.13 6.92
CA PRO A 65 2.70 0.29 8.18
C PRO A 65 2.98 -1.07 8.84
N VAL A 66 4.15 -1.66 8.56
CA VAL A 66 4.57 -2.92 9.22
C VAL A 66 4.75 -2.74 10.72
N TYR A 67 5.28 -1.59 11.14
CA TYR A 67 5.46 -1.22 12.54
C TYR A 67 4.58 0.00 12.84
N PRO A 68 3.36 -0.20 13.37
CA PRO A 68 2.38 0.89 13.47
C PRO A 68 2.79 2.03 14.42
N PHE A 69 3.80 1.84 15.26
CA PHE A 69 4.21 2.80 16.29
C PHE A 69 5.37 3.73 15.88
N ASN A 70 6.08 3.46 14.77
CA ASN A 70 7.30 4.20 14.42
C ASN A 70 7.14 5.15 13.22
N GLY A 71 5.96 5.22 12.62
CA GLY A 71 5.67 6.08 11.47
C GLY A 71 6.35 5.67 10.16
N VAL A 72 6.92 4.45 10.09
CA VAL A 72 7.57 3.92 8.90
C VAL A 72 6.57 3.10 8.08
N PHE A 73 6.51 3.41 6.78
CA PHE A 73 5.72 2.67 5.81
C PHE A 73 6.63 1.91 4.84
N VAL A 74 6.25 0.68 4.52
CA VAL A 74 6.97 -0.17 3.58
C VAL A 74 6.24 -0.15 2.24
N PHE A 75 6.98 0.10 1.16
CA PHE A 75 6.39 0.10 -0.19
C PHE A 75 5.90 -1.28 -0.59
N GLY A 76 4.74 -1.30 -1.23
CA GLY A 76 4.15 -2.44 -1.92
C GLY A 76 4.04 -2.16 -3.41
N SER A 77 2.82 -2.16 -3.93
CA SER A 77 2.52 -1.84 -5.32
C SER A 77 1.18 -1.10 -5.38
N PRO A 78 1.17 0.18 -5.78
CA PRO A 78 -0.05 0.98 -5.80
C PRO A 78 -1.06 0.40 -6.81
N LEU A 79 -2.35 0.62 -6.57
CA LEU A 79 -3.43 0.15 -7.45
C LEU A 79 -3.91 1.25 -8.40
N PHE A 80 -3.87 2.50 -7.97
CA PHE A 80 -4.42 3.65 -8.68
C PHE A 80 -3.32 4.54 -9.27
N ASP A 81 -3.60 5.14 -10.43
CA ASP A 81 -2.68 6.06 -11.10
C ASP A 81 -2.51 7.37 -10.33
N LYS A 82 -3.57 7.80 -9.64
CA LYS A 82 -3.59 9.00 -8.79
C LYS A 82 -4.37 8.75 -7.53
N ALA A 83 -3.84 9.21 -6.40
CA ALA A 83 -4.54 9.23 -5.12
C ALA A 83 -4.21 10.50 -4.34
N SER A 84 -5.15 10.99 -3.54
CA SER A 84 -4.98 12.17 -2.69
C SER A 84 -5.51 11.88 -1.30
N ILE A 85 -4.67 12.10 -0.28
CA ILE A 85 -5.05 12.01 1.12
C ILE A 85 -5.21 13.43 1.67
N SER A 86 -6.41 13.76 2.10
CA SER A 86 -6.68 15.02 2.79
C SER A 86 -6.16 14.95 4.23
N LEU A 87 -5.30 15.89 4.59
CA LEU A 87 -4.70 16.02 5.90
C LEU A 87 -5.27 17.24 6.63
N PRO A 88 -5.12 17.32 7.97
CA PRO A 88 -5.48 18.52 8.72
C PRO A 88 -4.81 19.77 8.15
N GLN A 89 -5.44 20.93 8.38
CA GLN A 89 -4.99 22.25 7.90
C GLN A 89 -5.03 22.37 6.36
N ASN A 90 -6.00 21.73 5.69
CA ASN A 90 -6.18 21.74 4.24
C ASN A 90 -4.96 21.29 3.44
N ARG A 91 -4.07 20.51 4.06
CA ARG A 91 -2.92 19.91 3.38
C ARG A 91 -3.36 18.66 2.62
N LYS A 92 -2.65 18.35 1.54
CA LYS A 92 -2.86 17.13 0.77
C LYS A 92 -1.55 16.38 0.63
N PHE A 93 -1.64 15.06 0.69
CA PHE A 93 -0.57 14.17 0.25
C PHE A 93 -1.02 13.50 -1.04
N GLU A 94 -0.32 13.80 -2.13
CA GLU A 94 -0.69 13.37 -3.48
C GLU A 94 0.28 12.30 -3.96
N ILE A 95 -0.28 11.25 -4.55
CA ILE A 95 0.45 10.11 -5.11
C ILE A 95 0.11 10.09 -6.60
N GLU A 96 1.14 10.08 -7.44
CA GLU A 96 1.04 9.90 -8.89
C GLU A 96 1.92 8.72 -9.30
N VAL A 97 1.35 7.81 -10.06
CA VAL A 97 2.02 6.59 -10.53
C VAL A 97 2.05 6.61 -12.05
N ILE A 98 3.25 6.55 -12.62
CA ILE A 98 3.46 6.55 -14.06
C ILE A 98 3.50 5.10 -14.55
N ASN A 99 2.77 4.81 -15.63
CA ASN A 99 2.69 3.50 -16.28
C ASN A 99 2.14 2.37 -15.40
N ASN A 100 1.26 2.64 -14.44
CA ASN A 100 0.59 1.60 -13.65
C ASN A 100 -0.36 0.76 -14.53
N SER A 101 -0.27 -0.56 -14.41
CA SER A 101 -1.16 -1.48 -15.13
C SER A 101 -1.24 -2.83 -14.41
N SER A 102 -2.02 -3.78 -14.93
CA SER A 102 -2.00 -5.16 -14.42
C SER A 102 -0.64 -5.84 -14.56
N ASP A 103 0.17 -5.38 -15.50
CA ASP A 103 1.45 -5.97 -15.88
C ASP A 103 2.61 -5.17 -15.27
N ASN A 104 2.46 -3.85 -15.20
CA ASN A 104 3.43 -2.92 -14.63
C ASN A 104 3.16 -2.72 -13.13
N ILE A 105 3.57 -3.71 -12.35
CA ILE A 105 3.33 -3.73 -10.90
C ILE A 105 4.55 -3.36 -10.05
N TYR A 106 5.73 -3.21 -10.66
CA TYR A 106 7.00 -3.04 -9.95
C TYR A 106 7.44 -1.58 -9.94
N ILE A 107 7.65 -1.04 -8.74
CA ILE A 107 8.21 0.30 -8.55
C ILE A 107 9.67 0.32 -9.00
N GLN A 108 10.00 1.19 -9.96
CA GLN A 108 11.37 1.38 -10.46
C GLN A 108 12.09 2.53 -9.73
N SER A 109 11.35 3.58 -9.37
CA SER A 109 11.87 4.75 -8.69
C SER A 109 10.75 5.44 -7.92
N VAL A 110 11.10 6.13 -6.84
CA VAL A 110 10.18 6.98 -6.08
C VAL A 110 10.81 8.35 -5.90
N THR A 111 10.03 9.40 -6.18
CA THR A 111 10.41 10.78 -5.92
C THR A 111 9.45 11.36 -4.90
N LEU A 112 9.96 11.83 -3.77
CA LEU A 112 9.17 12.53 -2.76
C LEU A 112 9.38 14.04 -2.94
N ILE A 113 8.34 14.74 -3.38
CA ILE A 113 8.34 16.20 -3.50
C ILE A 113 7.75 16.76 -2.22
N THR A 114 8.54 17.53 -1.48
CA THR A 114 8.03 18.30 -0.34
C THR A 114 7.91 19.76 -0.77
N SER A 115 6.77 20.40 -0.48
CA SER A 115 6.57 21.83 -0.76
C SER A 115 7.34 22.75 0.20
N LEU A 116 8.29 22.21 0.97
CA LEU A 116 9.24 22.97 1.76
C LEU A 116 10.42 23.40 0.89
N THR A 117 10.16 24.31 -0.04
CA THR A 117 11.23 25.13 -0.61
C THR A 117 11.75 26.07 0.48
N LYS A 118 12.56 25.56 1.41
CA LYS A 118 13.53 26.39 2.10
C LYS A 118 14.71 26.54 1.14
N ARG A 119 14.71 27.60 0.34
CA ARG A 119 15.95 28.15 -0.20
C ARG A 119 16.85 28.42 1.01
N VAL A 120 17.90 27.64 1.15
CA VAL A 120 19.14 28.07 1.78
C VAL A 120 20.20 27.91 0.70
N ILE A 121 20.86 29.03 0.45
CA ILE A 121 21.98 29.25 -0.47
C ILE A 121 23.03 28.15 -0.35
#